data_AF-A0A7G9Z4V4-F1
#
_entry.id   AF-A0A7G9Z4V4-F1
#
_cell.length_a   1.000
_cell.length_b   1.000
_cell.length_c   1.000
_cell.angle_alpha   90.00
_cell.angle_beta   90.00
_cell.angle_gamma   90.00
#
_symmetry.space_group_name_H-M   'P 1'
#
loop_
_entity.id
_entity.type
_entity.pdbx_description
1 polymer ?
#
loop_
_entity_poly.entity_id
_entity_poly.type
_entity_poly.pdbx_seq_one_letter_code
_entity_poly.pdbx_strand_id
1 'polypeptide(L)' 'MAGYYFEVLEAMEEPEAIYEGKKGECIAVREIEKDKYIVVIYKELSKEDGFVITAFLTRRRKKLERRQKIWPQ' A
#
# COMPACT_ATOMS: atom_id res chain seq x y z
N MET A 1 12.82 -3.72 -15.47
CA MET A 1 11.59 -3.49 -14.70
C MET A 1 11.57 -4.42 -13.48
N ALA A 2 12.49 -4.21 -12.53
CA ALA A 2 12.60 -5.00 -11.30
C ALA A 2 12.85 -4.11 -10.07
N GLY A 3 12.61 -2.80 -10.18
CA GLY A 3 13.18 -1.83 -9.25
C GLY A 3 12.59 -1.85 -7.84
N TYR A 4 11.37 -2.38 -7.66
CA TYR A 4 10.66 -2.33 -6.38
C TYR A 4 9.86 -3.60 -6.04
N TYR A 5 10.23 -4.77 -6.60
CA TYR A 5 9.44 -6.00 -6.39
C TYR A 5 9.38 -6.39 -4.92
N PHE A 6 10.52 -6.37 -4.23
CA PHE A 6 10.61 -6.71 -2.82
C PHE A 6 9.86 -5.69 -1.95
N GLU A 7 9.99 -4.40 -2.24
CA GLU A 7 9.32 -3.33 -1.52
C GLU A 7 7.80 -3.41 -1.66
N VAL A 8 7.30 -3.87 -2.83
CA VAL A 8 5.87 -4.13 -3.02
C VAL A 8 5.41 -5.29 -2.13
N LEU A 9 6.15 -6.41 -2.12
CA LEU A 9 5.81 -7.56 -1.29
C LEU A 9 5.87 -7.21 0.21
N GLU A 10 6.93 -6.56 0.66
CA GLU A 10 7.07 -6.13 2.05
C GLU A 10 5.96 -5.15 2.46
N ALA A 11 5.55 -4.24 1.58
CA ALA A 11 4.44 -3.33 1.88
C ALA A 11 3.10 -4.06 2.00
N MET A 12 2.93 -5.21 1.35
CA MET A 12 1.73 -6.03 1.47
C MET A 12 1.77 -6.95 2.71
N GLU A 13 2.93 -7.50 3.04
CA GLU A 13 3.12 -8.40 4.19
C GLU A 13 3.20 -7.64 5.52
N GLU A 14 3.91 -6.52 5.53
CA GLU A 14 4.16 -5.68 6.70
C GLU A 14 3.91 -4.18 6.39
N PRO A 15 2.67 -3.78 6.12
CA PRO A 15 2.34 -2.36 5.96
C PRO A 15 2.57 -1.58 7.26
N GLU A 16 2.80 -0.28 7.15
CA GLU A 16 2.65 0.64 8.31
C GLU A 16 1.20 1.08 8.50
N ALA A 17 0.45 1.15 7.39
CA ALA A 17 -0.96 1.46 7.39
C ALA A 17 -1.61 0.89 6.13
N ILE A 18 -2.87 0.46 6.28
CA ILE A 18 -3.75 0.15 5.17
C ILE A 18 -4.89 1.16 5.18
N TYR A 19 -5.12 1.79 4.04
CA TYR A 19 -6.25 2.70 3.83
C TYR A 19 -7.25 2.11 2.85
N GLU A 20 -8.50 2.54 2.98
CA GLU A 20 -9.55 2.16 2.05
C GLU A 20 -9.39 2.89 0.70
N GLY A 21 -9.55 2.11 -0.37
CA GLY A 21 -9.74 2.56 -1.74
C GLY A 21 -11.10 3.22 -1.95
N LYS A 22 -11.47 3.44 -3.21
CA LYS A 22 -12.79 4.03 -3.55
C LYS A 22 -13.82 2.96 -3.90
N LYS A 23 -13.37 1.77 -4.30
CA LYS A 23 -14.21 0.68 -4.80
C LYS A 23 -13.77 -0.67 -4.21
N GLY A 24 -13.44 -0.66 -2.91
CA GLY A 24 -13.02 -1.84 -2.16
C GLY A 24 -11.58 -2.28 -2.44
N GLU A 25 -10.72 -1.40 -2.96
CA GLU A 25 -9.28 -1.65 -2.98
C GLU A 25 -8.67 -1.40 -1.60
N CYS A 26 -7.55 -2.07 -1.32
CA CYS A 26 -6.68 -1.76 -0.20
C CYS A 26 -5.52 -0.89 -0.70
N ILE A 27 -5.11 0.06 0.13
CA ILE A 27 -3.95 0.92 -0.13
C ILE A 27 -2.96 0.70 1.01
N ALA A 28 -2.02 -0.21 0.80
CA ALA A 28 -0.92 -0.45 1.72
C ALA A 28 0.18 0.61 1.55
N VAL A 29 0.72 1.07 2.66
CA VAL A 29 1.75 2.11 2.71
C VAL A 29 2.87 1.64 3.63
N ARG A 30 4.12 1.74 3.18
CA ARG A 30 5.32 1.44 3.95
C ARG A 30 6.42 2.45 3.62
N GLU A 31 7.13 2.94 4.64
CA GLU A 31 8.33 3.76 4.45
C GLU A 31 9.50 2.86 4.02
N ILE A 32 10.15 3.19 2.91
CA ILE A 32 11.29 2.42 2.39
C ILE A 32 12.63 3.16 2.56
N GLU A 33 12.57 4.49 2.70
CA GLU A 33 13.66 5.37 3.06
C GLU A 33 13.03 6.56 3.81
N LYS A 34 13.83 7.32 4.56
CA LYS A 34 13.34 8.49 5.29
C LYS A 34 12.47 9.41 4.42
N ASP A 35 11.23 9.65 4.85
CA ASP A 35 10.19 10.45 4.17
C ASP A 35 9.81 9.95 2.76
N LYS A 36 10.13 8.70 2.41
CA LYS A 36 9.84 8.09 1.10
C LYS A 36 9.08 6.79 1.30
N TYR A 37 7.87 6.79 0.78
CA TYR A 37 6.91 5.71 0.94
C TYR A 37 6.69 4.99 -0.37
N ILE A 38 6.60 3.68 -0.31
CA ILE A 38 5.94 2.90 -1.35
C ILE A 38 4.45 2.78 -1.01
N VAL A 39 3.62 2.99 -2.02
CA VAL A 39 2.17 2.85 -1.93
C VAL A 39 1.78 1.75 -2.90
N VAL A 40 1.13 0.70 -2.38
CA VAL A 40 0.64 -0.43 -3.15
C VAL A 40 -0.89 -0.42 -3.10
N ILE A 41 -1.50 -0.31 -4.27
CA ILE A 41 -2.95 -0.42 -4.42
C ILE A 41 -3.25 -1.80 -4.97
N TYR A 42 -4.03 -2.57 -4.24
CA TYR A 42 -4.34 -3.96 -4.55
C TYR A 42 -5.78 -4.29 -4.19
N LYS A 43 -6.27 -5.43 -4.69
CA LYS A 43 -7.59 -5.95 -4.34
C LYS A 43 -7.46 -7.42 -3.96
N GLU A 44 -8.01 -7.77 -2.80
CA GLU A 44 -8.16 -9.15 -2.37
C GLU A 44 -9.45 -9.71 -2.96
N LEU A 45 -9.37 -10.88 -3.60
CA LEU A 45 -10.50 -11.63 -4.12
C LEU A 45 -10.91 -12.75 -3.16
N SER A 46 -9.95 -13.28 -2.41
CA SER A 46 -10.13 -14.23 -1.32
C SER A 46 -9.00 -14.10 -0.30
N LYS A 47 -8.94 -14.98 0.71
CA LYS A 47 -7.81 -15.03 1.66
C LYS A 47 -6.48 -15.41 1.01
N GLU A 48 -6.51 -16.06 -0.15
CA GLU A 48 -5.33 -16.61 -0.84
C GLU A 48 -5.17 -16.06 -2.26
N ASP A 49 -6.04 -15.13 -2.68
CA ASP A 49 -6.05 -14.61 -4.05
C ASP A 49 -6.34 -13.12 -4.10
N GLY A 50 -5.72 -12.46 -5.07
CA GLY A 50 -5.78 -11.03 -5.26
C GLY A 50 -4.79 -10.57 -6.30
N PHE A 51 -4.78 -9.27 -6.55
CA PHE A 51 -3.85 -8.69 -7.51
C PHE A 51 -3.45 -7.27 -7.13
N VAL A 52 -2.21 -6.92 -7.45
CA VAL A 52 -1.72 -5.55 -7.40
C VAL A 52 -2.24 -4.81 -8.63
N ILE A 53 -2.92 -3.70 -8.40
CA ILE A 53 -3.39 -2.80 -9.47
C ILE A 53 -2.24 -1.89 -9.88
N THR A 54 -1.59 -1.24 -8.91
CA THR A 54 -0.46 -0.34 -9.16
C THR A 54 0.38 -0.16 -7.90
N ALA A 55 1.67 0.14 -8.08
CA ALA A 55 2.55 0.59 -7.01
C ALA A 55 3.31 1.84 -7.44
N PHE A 56 3.54 2.77 -6.51
CA PHE A 56 4.30 3.99 -6.78
C PHE A 56 4.97 4.54 -5.52
N LEU A 57 6.01 5.35 -5.74
CA LEU A 57 6.71 6.05 -4.67
C LEU A 57 6.13 7.43 -4.43
N THR A 58 6.11 7.87 -3.17
CA THR A 58 5.70 9.22 -2.80
C THR A 58 6.42 9.70 -1.56
N ARG A 59 6.65 11.02 -1.48
CA ARG A 59 7.06 11.70 -0.23
C ARG A 59 5.89 12.41 0.46
N ARG A 60 4.67 12.24 -0.06
CA ARG A 60 3.48 13.03 0.32
C ARG A 60 2.54 12.23 1.23
N ARG A 61 3.03 11.80 2.40
CA ARG A 61 2.28 10.99 3.39
C ARG A 61 0.95 11.61 3.81
N LYS A 62 0.91 12.94 4.05
CA LYS A 62 -0.30 13.68 4.47
C LYS A 62 -1.51 13.52 3.55
N LYS A 63 -1.32 13.18 2.26
CA LYS A 63 -2.44 12.94 1.34
C LYS A 63 -3.08 11.57 1.55
N LEU A 64 -2.31 10.59 2.00
CA LEU A 64 -2.77 9.23 2.29
C LEU A 64 -3.55 9.22 3.60
N GLU A 65 -3.07 9.93 4.62
CA GLU A 65 -3.70 10.02 5.96
C GLU A 65 -5.09 10.66 5.96
N ARG A 66 -5.50 11.32 4.86
CA ARG A 66 -6.87 11.85 4.70
C ARG A 66 -7.88 10.78 4.32
N ARG A 67 -7.44 9.57 3.98
CA ARG A 67 -8.29 8.42 3.65
C ARG A 67 -8.68 7.70 4.93
N GLN A 68 -9.77 6.95 4.88
CA GLN A 68 -10.15 6.05 5.96
C GLN A 68 -9.05 5.02 6.16
N LYS A 69 -8.46 5.00 7.35
CA LYS A 69 -7.50 3.97 7.76
C LYS A 69 -8.28 2.75 8.24
N ILE A 70 -7.96 1.58 7.72
CA ILE A 70 -8.59 0.30 8.08
C ILE A 70 -7.65 -0.60 8.88
N TRP A 71 -6.35 -0.31 8.89
CA TRP A 71 -5.34 -0.97 9.71
C TRP A 71 -4.14 -0.05 9.98
N PRO A 72 -3.47 -0.12 11.16
CA PRO A 72 -3.89 -0.88 12.34
C PRO A 72 -5.12 -0.25 13.01
N GLN A 73 -5.88 -1.07 13.75
CA GLN A 73 -7.05 -0.64 14.54
C GLN A 73 -6.64 0.09 15.82
#